data_AF-A0A7X4CUD5-F1
#
_entry.id   AF-A0A7X4CUD5-F1
#
_cell.length_a   1.000
_cell.length_b   1.000
_cell.length_c   1.000
_cell.angle_alpha   90.00
_cell.angle_beta   90.00
_cell.angle_gamma   90.00
#
_symmetry.space_group_name_H-M   'P 1'
#
loop_
_entity.id
_entity.type
_entity.pdbx_description
1 polymer ?
#
loop_
_entity_poly.entity_id
_entity_poly.type
_entity_poly.pdbx_seq_one_letter_code
_entity_poly.pdbx_strand_id
1 'polypeptide(L)'
;MSYFEVGQEDLKQLRDEQLEELVARLAEAEVASRGFSPSWVHWSGSTDAPDGGVDVRVAAPSDFPEQGFVPRPNTIFQAKTSSMPPSKIAEEMRPGGRLATSIAEQARNSGGYVIVSTKDDCSEPKKRPRIEAMRNALKGEPGEDDIHLDFFDRSKLVQWLRQHPAVALWARDLMGKPLSGWSPYGRWSNPPKDADDSLILKDGVTITLPTGGHERLSIKDAISRLRELVRSSGKAIRIVGLSGVGKTRIVQALFDETMGDQPLDRTSAVYTDLGADPDPSANAMLERLLTEGRTAYLVLDNCPSGLHGTLASRVASVESKVLLITVEYDIREDNPQTTEVVRVEADGPDVAEELLVRRHPGIGSGNAHRIARFAEGNARVALAVAERVRAGESLAKLPDEALFDRLFSQRNERDGQLRQHAGILALVYSFSVQSPGEDMDELAVLGSIHGIPRHLLFGSVADLLERQVAQKRSHWRAVLPHAVANRLAAEALSRIPPETLRATFEAPGRERLLTSFAHRLGLMHDHHIAESIVRSWLDEGGPLASVSGLSENGLKMLDHVAPTAPDAVLDRLAAEIETPGFVWNEQAFDPFMETTLGLLTSLAYDPDAFDRCMCLLLRLAD
;
A
#
# COMPACT_ATOMS: atom_id res chain seq x y z
N MET A 1 1.82 22.78 11.31
CA MET A 1 0.40 22.39 11.14
C MET A 1 0.20 21.02 11.76
N SER A 2 -0.93 20.79 12.43
CA SER A 2 -1.21 19.50 13.07
C SER A 2 -2.04 18.64 12.12
N TYR A 3 -1.49 17.51 11.67
CA TYR A 3 -2.10 16.66 10.64
C TYR A 3 -3.42 16.00 11.12
N PHE A 4 -3.53 15.72 12.41
CA PHE A 4 -4.65 15.04 13.04
C PHE A 4 -5.58 15.98 13.83
N GLU A 5 -5.38 17.30 13.75
CA GLU A 5 -6.28 18.23 14.41
C GLU A 5 -7.54 18.48 13.58
N VAL A 6 -8.68 18.28 14.25
CA VAL A 6 -10.01 18.69 13.80
C VAL A 6 -10.41 19.90 14.64
N GLY A 7 -10.80 20.98 13.96
CA GLY A 7 -11.24 22.21 14.63
C GLY A 7 -12.62 22.03 15.27
N GLN A 8 -12.88 22.73 16.37
CA GLN A 8 -14.19 22.70 17.00
C GLN A 8 -15.31 23.17 16.05
N GLU A 9 -15.07 24.18 15.22
CA GLU A 9 -16.07 24.67 14.26
C GLU A 9 -16.39 23.66 13.17
N ASP A 10 -15.49 22.73 12.88
CA ASP A 10 -15.69 21.71 11.84
C ASP A 10 -16.73 20.67 12.28
N LEU A 11 -16.76 20.33 13.58
CA LEU A 11 -17.74 19.39 14.16
C LEU A 11 -19.20 19.88 14.07
N LYS A 12 -19.44 21.20 13.92
CA LYS A 12 -20.80 21.74 13.77
C LYS A 12 -21.45 21.40 12.44
N GLN A 13 -20.66 20.98 11.45
CA GLN A 13 -21.13 20.68 10.10
C GLN A 13 -21.64 19.23 9.95
N LEU A 14 -21.44 18.40 10.96
CA LEU A 14 -21.87 17.01 10.95
C LEU A 14 -23.40 16.90 10.98
N ARG A 15 -23.93 16.00 10.15
CA ARG A 15 -25.32 15.50 10.21
C ARG A 15 -25.47 14.48 11.33
N ASP A 16 -26.71 14.15 11.70
CA ASP A 16 -26.98 13.22 12.81
C ASP A 16 -26.30 11.85 12.61
N GLU A 17 -26.50 11.23 11.45
CA GLU A 17 -25.85 9.96 11.06
C GLU A 17 -24.30 10.04 11.12
N GLN A 18 -23.75 11.18 10.74
CA GLN A 18 -22.30 11.41 10.72
C GLN A 18 -21.72 11.56 12.13
N LEU A 19 -22.47 12.16 13.05
CA LEU A 19 -22.08 12.27 14.45
C LEU A 19 -22.19 10.91 15.15
N GLU A 20 -23.25 10.16 14.89
CA GLU A 20 -23.40 8.78 15.40
C GLU A 20 -22.22 7.91 14.97
N GLU A 21 -21.90 7.89 13.67
CA GLU A 21 -20.76 7.14 13.15
C GLU A 21 -19.42 7.62 13.76
N LEU A 22 -19.25 8.94 13.95
CA LEU A 22 -18.06 9.48 14.61
C LEU A 22 -17.92 8.95 16.05
N VAL A 23 -19.00 9.00 16.84
CA VAL A 23 -19.00 8.52 18.23
C VAL A 23 -18.77 7.02 18.27
N ALA A 24 -19.37 6.25 17.35
CA ALA A 24 -19.14 4.82 17.23
C ALA A 24 -17.67 4.49 16.95
N ARG A 25 -17.06 5.12 15.94
CA ARG A 25 -15.64 4.93 15.60
C ARG A 25 -14.71 5.34 16.75
N LEU A 26 -15.04 6.40 17.47
CA LEU A 26 -14.30 6.83 18.66
C LEU A 26 -14.42 5.83 19.82
N ALA A 27 -15.61 5.28 20.05
CA ALA A 27 -15.83 4.24 21.04
C ALA A 27 -15.10 2.94 20.68
N GLU A 28 -15.14 2.53 19.41
CA GLU A 28 -14.38 1.38 18.89
C GLU A 28 -12.88 1.57 19.13
N ALA A 29 -12.34 2.75 18.80
CA ALA A 29 -10.93 3.08 19.01
C ALA A 29 -10.54 3.13 20.49
N GLU A 30 -11.41 3.66 21.34
CA GLU A 30 -11.17 3.69 22.78
C GLU A 30 -11.12 2.26 23.37
N VAL A 31 -12.04 1.39 22.95
CA VAL A 31 -12.09 -0.01 23.37
C VAL A 31 -10.86 -0.77 22.87
N ALA A 32 -10.49 -0.59 21.60
CA ALA A 32 -9.32 -1.20 21.00
C ALA A 32 -8.01 -0.76 21.67
N SER A 33 -7.87 0.52 21.99
CA SER A 33 -6.67 1.08 22.64
C SER A 33 -6.38 0.47 24.01
N ARG A 34 -7.38 -0.18 24.63
CA ARG A 34 -7.29 -0.87 25.92
C ARG A 34 -7.14 -2.39 25.78
N GLY A 35 -6.97 -2.89 24.56
CA GLY A 35 -6.75 -4.32 24.28
C GLY A 35 -8.03 -5.15 24.16
N PHE A 36 -9.20 -4.53 24.08
CA PHE A 36 -10.48 -5.21 23.89
C PHE A 36 -10.94 -5.17 22.43
N SER A 37 -11.80 -6.10 22.03
CA SER A 37 -12.34 -6.14 20.66
C SER A 37 -13.27 -4.95 20.39
N PRO A 38 -13.13 -4.24 19.24
CA PRO A 38 -14.10 -3.23 18.80
C PRO A 38 -15.54 -3.77 18.67
N SER A 39 -15.71 -5.08 18.50
CA SER A 39 -17.02 -5.75 18.38
C SER A 39 -17.94 -5.58 19.60
N TRP A 40 -17.41 -5.09 20.73
CA TRP A 40 -18.21 -4.73 21.90
C TRP A 40 -18.93 -3.39 21.75
N VAL A 41 -18.73 -2.68 20.65
CA VAL A 41 -19.46 -1.46 20.30
C VAL A 41 -20.55 -1.80 19.29
N HIS A 42 -21.77 -1.40 19.60
CA HIS A 42 -22.96 -1.63 18.79
C HIS A 42 -23.58 -0.28 18.41
N TRP A 43 -23.84 -0.10 17.12
CA TRP A 43 -24.52 1.06 16.55
C TRP A 43 -25.16 0.63 15.23
N SER A 44 -26.27 1.25 14.85
CA SER A 44 -27.13 0.69 13.79
C SER A 44 -26.87 1.29 12.41
N GLY A 45 -26.25 2.46 12.30
CA GLY A 45 -25.91 3.11 11.02
C GLY A 45 -27.11 3.35 10.08
N SER A 46 -28.32 3.07 10.55
CA SER A 46 -29.60 3.14 9.86
C SER A 46 -30.67 3.45 10.89
N THR A 47 -31.32 4.60 10.71
CA THR A 47 -32.34 5.16 11.61
C THR A 47 -33.62 4.30 11.75
N ASP A 48 -33.72 3.16 11.05
CA ASP A 48 -34.89 2.27 11.02
C ASP A 48 -34.71 0.95 11.80
N ALA A 49 -33.59 0.74 12.50
CA ALA A 49 -33.40 -0.45 13.33
C ALA A 49 -34.19 -0.37 14.67
N PRO A 50 -34.82 -1.46 15.14
CA PRO A 50 -35.60 -1.49 16.38
C PRO A 50 -34.72 -1.53 17.65
N ASP A 51 -33.64 -0.75 17.71
CA ASP A 51 -32.63 -0.76 18.80
C ASP A 51 -33.04 0.05 20.04
N GLY A 52 -34.34 0.21 20.27
CA GLY A 52 -34.86 0.87 21.48
C GLY A 52 -34.51 2.37 21.59
N GLY A 53 -34.08 3.00 20.49
CA GLY A 53 -33.80 4.44 20.39
C GLY A 53 -32.43 4.87 20.93
N VAL A 54 -31.42 4.00 20.86
CA VAL A 54 -30.04 4.28 21.31
C VAL A 54 -29.11 4.38 20.11
N ASP A 55 -28.29 5.44 20.07
CA ASP A 55 -27.39 5.69 18.93
C ASP A 55 -26.14 4.77 18.99
N VAL A 56 -25.42 4.75 20.11
CA VAL A 56 -24.22 3.91 20.28
C VAL A 56 -24.21 3.25 21.66
N ARG A 57 -23.95 1.95 21.72
CA ARG A 57 -23.82 1.17 22.95
C ARG A 57 -22.49 0.43 23.01
N VAL A 58 -21.73 0.67 24.05
CA VAL A 58 -20.57 -0.14 24.43
C VAL A 58 -21.03 -1.18 25.46
N ALA A 59 -20.73 -2.45 25.23
CA ALA A 59 -21.05 -3.57 26.09
C ALA A 59 -19.79 -4.40 26.36
N ALA A 60 -18.74 -3.76 26.87
CA ALA A 60 -17.47 -4.38 27.14
C ALA A 60 -17.52 -5.33 28.36
N PRO A 61 -16.60 -6.31 28.45
CA PRO A 61 -16.48 -7.20 29.60
C PRO A 61 -16.22 -6.45 30.93
N SER A 62 -16.53 -7.09 32.06
CA SER A 62 -16.48 -6.45 33.39
C SER A 62 -15.08 -6.02 33.86
N ASP A 63 -14.02 -6.57 33.27
CA ASP A 63 -12.63 -6.19 33.50
C ASP A 63 -12.20 -4.96 32.68
N PHE A 64 -13.10 -4.39 31.87
CA PHE A 64 -12.85 -3.14 31.15
C PHE A 64 -12.63 -1.97 32.12
N PRO A 65 -11.52 -1.20 31.99
CA PRO A 65 -11.22 -0.11 32.91
C PRO A 65 -12.25 1.02 32.88
N GLU A 66 -12.75 1.43 34.05
CA GLU A 66 -13.72 2.52 34.21
C GLU A 66 -13.06 3.91 34.20
N GLN A 67 -12.38 4.25 33.09
CA GLN A 67 -11.64 5.50 32.93
C GLN A 67 -11.78 6.05 31.51
N GLY A 68 -11.28 7.26 31.23
CA GLY A 68 -11.23 7.83 29.87
C GLY A 68 -12.59 8.29 29.32
N PHE A 69 -12.82 8.07 28.02
CA PHE A 69 -14.04 8.53 27.33
C PHE A 69 -15.21 7.53 27.36
N VAL A 70 -14.91 6.24 27.63
CA VAL A 70 -15.92 5.21 27.92
C VAL A 70 -15.89 4.98 29.43
N PRO A 71 -16.79 5.62 30.21
CA PRO A 71 -16.69 5.66 31.67
C PRO A 71 -17.04 4.34 32.36
N ARG A 72 -17.84 3.48 31.72
CA ARG A 72 -18.26 2.17 32.25
C ARG A 72 -18.24 1.09 31.16
N PRO A 73 -18.06 -0.20 31.51
CA PRO A 73 -18.07 -1.28 30.52
C PRO A 73 -19.36 -1.35 29.69
N ASN A 74 -20.49 -1.11 30.34
CA ASN A 74 -21.77 -0.89 29.68
C ASN A 74 -22.04 0.63 29.64
N THR A 75 -21.84 1.27 28.48
CA THR A 75 -22.09 2.71 28.29
C THR A 75 -22.95 2.94 27.07
N ILE A 76 -23.97 3.79 27.20
CA ILE A 76 -24.74 4.32 26.08
C ILE A 76 -24.28 5.76 25.77
N PHE A 77 -24.03 6.04 24.50
CA PHE A 77 -23.87 7.39 23.98
C PHE A 77 -25.09 7.79 23.15
N GLN A 78 -25.61 8.99 23.42
CA GLN A 78 -26.68 9.61 22.66
C GLN A 78 -26.13 10.84 21.93
N ALA A 79 -26.04 10.77 20.61
CA ALA A 79 -25.53 11.80 19.72
C ALA A 79 -26.60 12.83 19.34
N LYS A 80 -26.28 14.12 19.45
CA LYS A 80 -27.17 15.21 19.06
C LYS A 80 -26.42 16.30 18.30
N THR A 81 -26.86 16.61 17.08
CA THR A 81 -26.34 17.77 16.32
C THR A 81 -27.00 19.10 16.71
N SER A 82 -27.86 19.08 17.72
CA SER A 82 -28.53 20.25 18.27
C SER A 82 -28.02 20.58 19.68
N SER A 83 -28.16 21.82 20.12
CA SER A 83 -27.84 22.17 21.51
C SER A 83 -28.82 21.50 22.46
N MET A 84 -28.30 20.95 23.55
CA MET A 84 -28.99 20.19 24.58
C MET A 84 -28.97 20.95 25.92
N PRO A 85 -29.77 22.02 26.08
CA PRO A 85 -29.98 22.66 27.38
C PRO A 85 -30.76 21.74 28.34
N PRO A 86 -30.75 22.01 29.66
CA PRO A 86 -31.44 21.21 30.67
C PRO A 86 -32.89 20.81 30.35
N SER A 87 -33.67 21.69 29.73
CA SER A 87 -35.06 21.39 29.35
C SER A 87 -35.17 20.29 28.30
N LYS A 88 -34.34 20.35 27.26
CA LYS A 88 -34.32 19.34 26.19
C LYS A 88 -33.75 18.00 26.68
N ILE A 89 -32.81 18.03 27.62
CA ILE A 89 -32.30 16.81 28.25
C ILE A 89 -33.42 16.07 28.98
N ALA A 90 -34.29 16.81 29.69
CA ALA A 90 -35.44 16.20 30.37
C ALA A 90 -36.43 15.58 29.38
N GLU A 91 -36.71 16.25 28.25
CA GLU A 91 -37.58 15.73 27.18
C GLU A 91 -36.98 14.49 26.49
N GLU A 92 -35.67 14.52 26.23
CA GLU A 92 -34.92 13.41 25.63
C GLU A 92 -34.93 12.16 26.52
N MET A 93 -34.65 12.32 27.82
CA MET A 93 -34.60 11.19 28.74
C MET A 93 -35.99 10.69 29.13
N ARG A 94 -37.01 11.57 29.13
CA ARG A 94 -38.39 11.24 29.45
C ARG A 94 -39.36 11.53 28.30
N PRO A 95 -39.27 10.82 27.16
CA PRO A 95 -40.20 11.01 26.07
C PRO A 95 -41.63 10.70 26.54
N GLY A 96 -42.54 11.67 26.40
CA GLY A 96 -43.92 11.53 26.90
C GLY A 96 -44.03 11.44 28.44
N GLY A 97 -43.02 11.90 29.18
CA GLY A 97 -43.01 11.96 30.64
C GLY A 97 -42.60 10.68 31.38
N ARG A 98 -42.25 9.61 30.65
CA ARG A 98 -41.72 8.35 31.21
C ARG A 98 -40.26 8.18 30.83
N LEU A 99 -39.43 7.69 31.75
CA LEU A 99 -38.02 7.42 31.47
C LEU A 99 -37.89 6.42 30.32
N ALA A 100 -37.02 6.71 29.35
CA ALA A 100 -36.70 5.81 28.27
C ALA A 100 -36.19 4.46 28.81
N THR A 101 -36.67 3.36 28.24
CA THR A 101 -36.38 2.00 28.75
C THR A 101 -34.89 1.68 28.77
N SER A 102 -34.16 2.09 27.72
CA SER A 102 -32.71 1.92 27.63
C SER A 102 -31.95 2.59 28.78
N ILE A 103 -32.37 3.79 29.20
CA ILE A 103 -31.76 4.52 30.32
C ILE A 103 -32.11 3.85 31.65
N ALA A 104 -33.36 3.40 31.84
CA ALA A 104 -33.77 2.66 33.02
C ALA A 104 -32.98 1.35 33.19
N GLU A 105 -32.67 0.66 32.08
CA GLU A 105 -31.80 -0.52 32.07
C GLU A 105 -30.36 -0.19 32.44
N GLN A 106 -29.80 0.92 31.94
CA GLN A 106 -28.46 1.37 32.35
C GLN A 106 -28.40 1.65 33.85
N ALA A 107 -29.46 2.24 34.43
CA ALA A 107 -29.52 2.50 35.86
C ALA A 107 -29.49 1.22 36.70
N ARG A 108 -30.29 0.22 36.33
CA ARG A 108 -30.31 -1.07 37.03
C ARG A 108 -29.01 -1.85 36.94
N ASN A 109 -28.24 -1.63 35.87
CA ASN A 109 -27.00 -2.35 35.61
C ASN A 109 -25.74 -1.54 35.99
N SER A 110 -25.89 -0.42 36.72
CA SER A 110 -24.79 0.48 37.09
C SER A 110 -23.94 0.93 35.89
N GLY A 111 -24.60 1.11 34.74
CA GLY A 111 -23.96 1.46 33.48
C GLY A 111 -23.69 2.96 33.33
N GLY A 112 -23.30 3.35 32.12
CA GLY A 112 -23.04 4.74 31.73
C GLY A 112 -24.09 5.26 30.76
N TYR A 113 -24.48 6.52 30.91
CA TYR A 113 -25.28 7.25 29.93
C TYR A 113 -24.67 8.62 29.66
N VAL A 114 -24.24 8.83 28.41
CA VAL A 114 -23.51 10.03 27.99
C VAL A 114 -24.25 10.70 26.84
N ILE A 115 -24.59 11.98 26.99
CA ILE A 115 -25.12 12.79 25.88
C ILE A 115 -23.96 13.50 25.20
N VAL A 116 -23.87 13.38 23.88
CA VAL A 116 -22.85 13.98 23.03
C VAL A 116 -23.49 15.08 22.18
N SER A 117 -22.95 16.31 22.21
CA SER A 117 -23.49 17.44 21.45
C SER A 117 -22.43 18.21 20.67
N THR A 118 -22.65 18.39 19.36
CA THR A 118 -21.75 19.18 18.49
C THR A 118 -22.06 20.68 18.46
N LYS A 119 -23.19 21.13 19.02
CA LYS A 119 -23.53 22.57 19.11
C LYS A 119 -23.25 23.18 20.47
N ASP A 120 -23.02 22.36 21.49
CA ASP A 120 -22.64 22.83 22.81
C ASP A 120 -21.11 22.94 22.93
N ASP A 121 -20.68 24.01 23.57
CA ASP A 121 -19.30 24.22 24.06
C ASP A 121 -19.43 24.74 25.49
N CYS A 122 -19.31 23.82 26.43
CA CYS A 122 -19.71 23.99 27.81
C CYS A 122 -18.48 23.92 28.71
N SER A 123 -18.04 25.08 29.20
CA SER A 123 -17.21 25.10 30.40
C SER A 123 -17.93 24.42 31.57
N GLU A 124 -17.17 23.95 32.56
CA GLU A 124 -17.69 23.23 33.75
C GLU A 124 -18.98 23.86 34.37
N PRO A 125 -19.11 25.18 34.53
CA PRO A 125 -20.33 25.80 35.06
C PRO A 125 -21.59 25.57 34.21
N LYS A 126 -21.45 25.36 32.90
CA LYS A 126 -22.56 25.04 31.98
C LYS A 126 -22.81 23.53 31.87
N LYS A 127 -21.81 22.71 32.17
CA LYS A 127 -21.92 21.25 32.18
C LYS A 127 -22.70 20.75 33.40
N ARG A 128 -22.43 21.32 34.59
CA ARG A 128 -23.09 20.91 35.84
C ARG A 128 -24.63 20.94 35.79
N PRO A 129 -25.30 22.00 35.30
CA PRO A 129 -26.76 22.01 35.18
C PRO A 129 -27.33 20.94 34.23
N ARG A 130 -26.55 20.51 33.22
CA ARG A 130 -26.96 19.43 32.30
C ARG A 130 -26.93 18.08 33.00
N ILE A 131 -25.85 17.78 33.72
CA ILE A 131 -25.75 16.56 34.53
C ILE A 131 -26.84 16.55 35.63
N GLU A 132 -27.08 17.69 36.29
CA GLU A 132 -28.18 17.82 37.26
C GLU A 132 -29.54 17.56 36.63
N ALA A 133 -29.77 18.02 35.39
CA ALA A 133 -31.00 17.70 34.64
C ALA A 133 -31.12 16.20 34.35
N MET A 134 -30.02 15.54 33.98
CA MET A 134 -30.00 14.08 33.79
C MET A 134 -30.32 13.33 35.08
N ARG A 135 -29.73 13.73 36.22
CA ARG A 135 -30.04 13.17 37.54
C ARG A 135 -31.50 13.41 37.94
N ASN A 136 -32.03 14.61 37.69
CA ASN A 136 -33.43 14.91 37.98
C ASN A 136 -34.40 14.06 37.14
N ALA A 137 -34.03 13.70 35.90
CA ALA A 137 -34.82 12.80 35.05
C ALA A 137 -34.83 11.35 35.56
N LEU A 138 -33.86 10.96 36.39
CA LEU A 138 -33.78 9.62 37.00
C LEU A 138 -34.48 9.53 38.37
N LYS A 139 -34.86 10.66 38.97
CA LYS A 139 -35.46 10.67 40.32
C LYS A 139 -36.66 9.73 40.42
N GLY A 140 -36.59 8.83 41.40
CA GLY A 140 -37.61 7.84 41.72
C GLY A 140 -37.45 6.50 40.97
N GLU A 141 -36.39 6.31 40.20
CA GLU A 141 -36.13 5.09 39.44
C GLU A 141 -35.13 4.17 40.18
N PRO A 142 -35.26 2.84 40.07
CA PRO A 142 -34.28 1.92 40.65
C PRO A 142 -32.88 2.11 40.05
N GLY A 143 -31.87 2.26 40.90
CA GLY A 143 -30.46 2.46 40.46
C GLY A 143 -30.12 3.91 40.09
N GLU A 144 -30.92 4.89 40.51
CA GLU A 144 -30.70 6.32 40.21
C GLU A 144 -29.32 6.86 40.65
N ASP A 145 -28.75 6.30 41.72
CA ASP A 145 -27.44 6.70 42.26
C ASP A 145 -26.27 5.88 41.69
N ASP A 146 -26.57 4.74 41.05
CA ASP A 146 -25.56 3.79 40.58
C ASP A 146 -25.12 4.03 39.12
N ILE A 147 -25.94 4.76 38.34
CA ILE A 147 -25.65 5.11 36.95
C ILE A 147 -24.60 6.22 36.83
N HIS A 148 -23.65 6.03 35.93
CA HIS A 148 -22.71 7.10 35.55
C HIS A 148 -23.33 8.00 34.48
N LEU A 149 -23.37 9.31 34.74
CA LEU A 149 -23.91 10.30 33.80
C LEU A 149 -22.82 11.28 33.40
N ASP A 150 -22.67 11.51 32.09
CA ASP A 150 -21.77 12.54 31.59
C ASP A 150 -22.36 13.27 30.37
N PHE A 151 -21.75 14.41 30.04
CA PHE A 151 -22.10 15.24 28.88
C PHE A 151 -20.85 15.60 28.11
N PHE A 152 -20.74 15.11 26.88
CA PHE A 152 -19.62 15.40 25.99
C PHE A 152 -20.01 16.53 25.06
N ASP A 153 -19.45 17.69 25.32
CA ASP A 153 -19.54 18.81 24.41
C ASP A 153 -18.51 18.67 23.28
N ARG A 154 -18.51 19.64 22.39
CA ARG A 154 -17.61 19.70 21.25
C ARG A 154 -16.13 19.78 21.65
N SER A 155 -15.81 20.45 22.75
CA SER A 155 -14.45 20.53 23.28
C SER A 155 -13.97 19.15 23.72
N LYS A 156 -14.81 18.36 24.37
CA LYS A 156 -14.55 16.97 24.77
C LYS A 156 -14.41 16.04 23.56
N LEU A 157 -15.23 16.21 22.52
CA LEU A 157 -15.10 15.47 21.26
C LEU A 157 -13.76 15.72 20.57
N VAL A 158 -13.30 16.97 20.50
CA VAL A 158 -11.97 17.28 19.95
C VAL A 158 -10.87 16.63 20.77
N GLN A 159 -10.99 16.59 22.10
CA GLN A 159 -10.04 15.88 22.96
C GLN A 159 -10.02 14.38 22.67
N TRP A 160 -11.19 13.77 22.41
CA TRP A 160 -11.29 12.35 22.08
C TRP A 160 -10.68 12.04 20.71
N LEU A 161 -11.06 12.80 19.67
CA LEU A 161 -10.49 12.71 18.32
C LEU A 161 -8.97 12.84 18.33
N ARG A 162 -8.45 13.75 19.14
CA ARG A 162 -7.00 13.93 19.28
C ARG A 162 -6.30 12.67 19.74
N GLN A 163 -6.94 11.69 20.38
CA GLN A 163 -6.28 10.47 20.82
C GLN A 163 -6.17 9.41 19.72
N HIS A 164 -6.99 9.52 18.66
CA HIS A 164 -7.21 8.46 17.67
C HIS A 164 -6.94 8.95 16.24
N PRO A 165 -5.68 8.86 15.75
CA PRO A 165 -5.27 9.45 14.47
C PRO A 165 -6.06 8.99 13.25
N ALA A 166 -6.39 7.70 13.14
CA ALA A 166 -7.14 7.21 11.98
C ALA A 166 -8.59 7.72 11.98
N VAL A 167 -9.22 7.79 13.15
CA VAL A 167 -10.56 8.39 13.29
C VAL A 167 -10.52 9.88 12.97
N ALA A 168 -9.43 10.59 13.34
CA ALA A 168 -9.22 11.97 12.95
C ALA A 168 -9.06 12.14 11.42
N LEU A 169 -8.32 11.26 10.74
CA LEU A 169 -8.23 11.28 9.27
C LEU A 169 -9.60 11.06 8.61
N TRP A 170 -10.38 10.10 9.11
CA TRP A 170 -11.74 9.86 8.64
C TRP A 170 -12.64 11.09 8.83
N ALA A 171 -12.63 11.68 10.03
CA ALA A 171 -13.45 12.85 10.35
C ALA A 171 -13.10 14.06 9.47
N ARG A 172 -11.81 14.23 9.13
CA ARG A 172 -11.35 15.29 8.23
C ARG A 172 -11.87 15.13 6.80
N ASP A 173 -11.87 13.89 6.28
CA ASP A 173 -12.42 13.60 4.95
C ASP A 173 -13.92 13.93 4.89
N LEU A 174 -14.67 13.53 5.91
CA LEU A 174 -16.09 13.83 6.07
C LEU A 174 -16.41 15.34 6.07
N MET A 175 -15.48 16.15 6.58
CA MET A 175 -15.58 17.61 6.68
C MET A 175 -15.01 18.33 5.45
N GLY A 176 -14.65 17.61 4.39
CA GLY A 176 -14.10 18.20 3.16
C GLY A 176 -12.68 18.77 3.33
N LYS A 177 -11.93 18.31 4.33
CA LYS A 177 -10.52 18.69 4.59
C LYS A 177 -9.58 17.47 4.59
N PRO A 178 -9.68 16.56 3.59
CA PRO A 178 -8.85 15.36 3.56
C PRO A 178 -7.37 15.73 3.56
N LEU A 179 -6.57 14.84 4.13
CA LEU A 179 -5.12 14.94 4.06
C LEU A 179 -4.67 14.26 2.76
N SER A 180 -3.98 14.98 1.88
CA SER A 180 -3.74 14.54 0.50
C SER A 180 -3.01 13.19 0.46
N GLY A 181 -3.62 12.19 -0.17
CA GLY A 181 -3.05 10.85 -0.32
C GLY A 181 -3.14 9.94 0.92
N TRP A 182 -3.57 10.47 2.08
CA TRP A 182 -3.71 9.70 3.31
C TRP A 182 -5.14 9.26 3.55
N SER A 183 -5.32 8.04 4.05
CA SER A 183 -6.64 7.47 4.34
C SER A 183 -6.61 6.57 5.57
N PRO A 184 -7.73 6.45 6.31
CA PRO A 184 -7.88 5.43 7.34
C PRO A 184 -8.01 4.03 6.73
N TYR A 185 -8.28 3.02 7.58
CA TYR A 185 -8.73 1.71 7.08
C TYR A 185 -9.93 1.84 6.13
N GLY A 186 -9.87 1.12 5.03
CA GLY A 186 -10.90 1.11 3.99
C GLY A 186 -10.55 0.17 2.84
N ARG A 187 -11.18 0.38 1.70
CA ARG A 187 -11.04 -0.46 0.50
C ARG A 187 -9.80 -0.05 -0.32
N TRP A 188 -8.61 -0.25 0.24
CA TRP A 188 -7.32 0.18 -0.35
C TRP A 188 -7.03 -0.44 -1.71
N SER A 189 -7.52 -1.67 -1.95
CA SER A 189 -7.42 -2.34 -3.25
C SER A 189 -8.34 -1.73 -4.34
N ASN A 190 -9.10 -0.69 -3.99
CA ASN A 190 -10.01 0.09 -4.86
C ASN A 190 -10.93 -0.77 -5.76
N PRO A 191 -11.69 -1.71 -5.20
CA PRO A 191 -12.72 -2.43 -5.95
C PRO A 191 -13.85 -1.46 -6.38
N PRO A 192 -14.65 -1.82 -7.40
CA PRO A 192 -15.86 -1.06 -7.74
C PRO A 192 -16.79 -0.93 -6.52
N LYS A 193 -17.48 0.22 -6.39
CA LYS A 193 -18.25 0.60 -5.19
C LYS A 193 -19.23 -0.48 -4.72
N ASP A 194 -19.91 -1.16 -5.64
CA ASP A 194 -20.94 -2.16 -5.32
C ASP A 194 -20.44 -3.61 -5.39
N ALA A 195 -19.14 -3.82 -5.67
CA ALA A 195 -18.60 -5.15 -5.84
C ALA A 195 -18.29 -5.80 -4.50
N ASP A 196 -18.39 -7.13 -4.40
CA ASP A 196 -17.94 -7.86 -3.22
C ASP A 196 -16.42 -7.67 -3.02
N ASP A 197 -16.02 -7.22 -1.84
CA ASP A 197 -14.60 -7.07 -1.47
C ASP A 197 -14.05 -8.22 -0.66
N SER A 198 -14.84 -9.25 -0.34
CA SER A 198 -14.40 -10.37 0.49
C SER A 198 -13.11 -11.00 -0.03
N LEU A 199 -12.20 -11.36 0.89
CA LEU A 199 -10.94 -11.99 0.50
C LEU A 199 -11.21 -13.35 -0.14
N ILE A 200 -10.61 -13.60 -1.30
CA ILE A 200 -10.73 -14.88 -1.99
C ILE A 200 -9.82 -15.90 -1.31
N LEU A 201 -10.42 -16.97 -0.75
CA LEU A 201 -9.72 -18.06 -0.07
C LEU A 201 -9.62 -19.31 -0.97
N LYS A 202 -9.09 -19.13 -2.17
CA LYS A 202 -8.76 -20.22 -3.11
C LYS A 202 -7.26 -20.48 -3.08
N ASP A 203 -6.87 -21.65 -3.56
CA ASP A 203 -5.47 -21.96 -3.84
C ASP A 203 -4.94 -21.06 -4.97
N GLY A 204 -3.61 -20.95 -5.13
CA GLY A 204 -2.99 -20.19 -6.22
C GLY A 204 -2.36 -18.86 -5.80
N VAL A 205 -2.37 -18.52 -4.52
CA VAL A 205 -1.45 -17.52 -3.94
C VAL A 205 -0.80 -18.11 -2.70
N THR A 206 0.52 -18.01 -2.65
CA THR A 206 1.33 -18.49 -1.54
C THR A 206 2.00 -17.32 -0.86
N ILE A 207 2.05 -17.39 0.47
CA ILE A 207 2.71 -16.41 1.32
C ILE A 207 3.82 -17.11 2.09
N THR A 208 5.03 -16.59 1.94
CA THR A 208 6.21 -17.09 2.64
C THR A 208 6.58 -16.11 3.75
N LEU A 209 6.64 -16.62 4.98
CA LEU A 209 7.02 -15.85 6.17
C LEU A 209 8.52 -15.98 6.46
N PRO A 210 9.12 -15.00 7.16
CA PRO A 210 10.53 -15.06 7.54
C PRO A 210 10.78 -16.09 8.66
N THR A 211 9.80 -16.31 9.54
CA THR A 211 9.87 -17.27 10.64
C THR A 211 9.42 -18.67 10.20
N GLY A 212 10.23 -19.70 10.50
CA GLY A 212 9.84 -21.11 10.28
C GLY A 212 10.46 -21.83 9.07
N GLY A 213 11.58 -21.34 8.52
CA GLY A 213 12.31 -22.04 7.45
C GLY A 213 11.69 -21.86 6.06
N HIS A 214 11.15 -20.67 5.77
CA HIS A 214 10.49 -20.36 4.49
C HIS A 214 9.27 -21.25 4.20
N GLU A 215 8.45 -21.50 5.23
CA GLU A 215 7.19 -22.22 5.08
C GLU A 215 6.26 -21.46 4.11
N ARG A 216 5.82 -22.16 3.05
CA ARG A 216 4.86 -21.68 2.05
C ARG A 216 3.45 -21.91 2.57
N LEU A 217 2.73 -20.83 2.89
CA LEU A 217 1.39 -20.88 3.47
C LEU A 217 0.31 -20.47 2.46
N SER A 218 -0.87 -21.08 2.59
CA SER A 218 -2.09 -20.61 1.92
C SER A 218 -2.49 -19.22 2.46
N ILE A 219 -3.29 -18.45 1.70
CA ILE A 219 -3.81 -17.16 2.17
C ILE A 219 -4.48 -17.31 3.55
N LYS A 220 -5.32 -18.34 3.72
CA LYS A 220 -6.09 -18.55 4.95
C LYS A 220 -5.19 -18.73 6.17
N ASP A 221 -4.17 -19.57 6.05
CA ASP A 221 -3.27 -19.88 7.17
C ASP A 221 -2.27 -18.74 7.43
N ALA A 222 -1.87 -18.04 6.37
CA ALA A 222 -0.94 -16.92 6.45
C ALA A 222 -1.53 -15.71 7.19
N ILE A 223 -2.83 -15.41 7.06
CA ILE A 223 -3.43 -14.22 7.70
C ILE A 223 -3.24 -14.24 9.21
N SER A 224 -3.52 -15.36 9.87
CA SER A 224 -3.37 -15.48 11.33
C SER A 224 -1.91 -15.30 11.75
N ARG A 225 -0.98 -15.96 11.05
CA ARG A 225 0.46 -15.87 11.33
C ARG A 225 1.04 -14.48 11.04
N LEU A 226 0.56 -13.80 10.00
CA LEU A 226 0.96 -12.42 9.69
C LEU A 226 0.49 -11.44 10.75
N ARG A 227 -0.74 -11.61 11.26
CA ARG A 227 -1.24 -10.78 12.37
C ARG A 227 -0.38 -10.95 13.62
N GLU A 228 0.03 -12.18 13.93
CA GLU A 228 0.96 -12.45 15.03
C GLU A 228 2.34 -11.83 14.78
N LEU A 229 2.89 -11.98 13.57
CA LEU A 229 4.18 -11.40 13.17
C LEU A 229 4.18 -9.87 13.34
N VAL A 230 3.13 -9.20 12.85
CA VAL A 230 2.96 -7.73 12.97
C VAL A 230 2.95 -7.29 14.44
N ARG A 231 2.32 -8.05 15.35
CA ARG A 231 2.24 -7.69 16.77
C ARG A 231 3.51 -7.99 17.57
N SER A 232 4.19 -9.08 17.25
CA SER A 232 5.26 -9.65 18.09
C SER A 232 6.67 -9.23 17.65
N SER A 233 6.86 -8.91 16.37
CA SER A 233 8.20 -8.70 15.81
C SER A 233 8.92 -7.48 16.39
N GLY A 234 8.19 -6.39 16.64
CA GLY A 234 8.77 -5.09 16.99
C GLY A 234 9.59 -4.43 15.85
N LYS A 235 9.72 -5.11 14.70
CA LYS A 235 10.39 -4.61 13.49
C LYS A 235 9.38 -4.15 12.44
N ALA A 236 9.88 -3.46 11.42
CA ALA A 236 9.08 -3.13 10.24
C ALA A 236 8.77 -4.40 9.43
N ILE A 237 7.55 -4.50 8.91
CA ILE A 237 7.14 -5.59 8.02
C ILE A 237 7.20 -5.09 6.57
N ARG A 238 7.89 -5.81 5.69
CA ARG A 238 7.97 -5.49 4.25
C ARG A 238 7.31 -6.61 3.45
N ILE A 239 6.22 -6.29 2.78
CA ILE A 239 5.52 -7.23 1.89
C ILE A 239 5.99 -7.04 0.46
N VAL A 240 6.61 -8.10 -0.08
CA VAL A 240 7.19 -8.12 -1.43
C VAL A 240 6.51 -9.14 -2.33
N GLY A 241 6.64 -8.98 -3.64
CA GLY A 241 6.06 -9.89 -4.63
C GLY A 241 5.66 -9.17 -5.91
N LEU A 242 5.44 -9.91 -7.00
CA LEU A 242 5.17 -9.31 -8.30
C LEU A 242 3.95 -8.35 -8.29
N SER A 243 3.94 -7.40 -9.22
CA SER A 243 2.79 -6.49 -9.37
C SER A 243 1.55 -7.28 -9.78
N GLY A 244 0.43 -7.12 -9.07
CA GLY A 244 -0.83 -7.82 -9.36
C GLY A 244 -1.07 -9.14 -8.61
N VAL A 245 -0.20 -9.54 -7.66
CA VAL A 245 -0.40 -10.78 -6.85
C VAL A 245 -1.29 -10.59 -5.60
N GLY A 246 -1.83 -9.39 -5.37
CA GLY A 246 -2.78 -9.14 -4.27
C GLY A 246 -2.18 -8.65 -2.95
N LYS A 247 -0.91 -8.20 -2.93
CA LYS A 247 -0.22 -7.68 -1.72
C LYS A 247 -1.06 -6.69 -0.91
N THR A 248 -1.55 -5.62 -1.53
CA THR A 248 -2.38 -4.59 -0.86
C THR A 248 -3.67 -5.18 -0.29
N ARG A 249 -4.32 -6.12 -0.99
CA ARG A 249 -5.54 -6.78 -0.52
C ARG A 249 -5.27 -7.69 0.68
N ILE A 250 -4.12 -8.36 0.72
CA ILE A 250 -3.67 -9.17 1.86
C ILE A 250 -3.42 -8.27 3.07
N VAL A 251 -2.73 -7.13 2.91
CA VAL A 251 -2.54 -6.17 4.02
C VAL A 251 -3.88 -5.65 4.53
N GLN A 252 -4.81 -5.31 3.63
CA GLN A 252 -6.18 -4.90 3.99
C GLN A 252 -6.88 -6.00 4.81
N ALA A 253 -6.73 -7.28 4.45
CA ALA A 253 -7.35 -8.40 5.16
C ALA A 253 -6.79 -8.63 6.58
N LEU A 254 -5.62 -8.10 6.92
CA LEU A 254 -5.09 -8.20 8.28
C LEU A 254 -6.00 -7.50 9.31
N PHE A 255 -6.77 -6.50 8.87
CA PHE A 255 -7.72 -5.73 9.68
C PHE A 255 -9.17 -6.21 9.58
N ASP A 256 -9.44 -7.23 8.74
CA ASP A 256 -10.79 -7.72 8.47
C ASP A 256 -11.29 -8.64 9.59
N GLU A 257 -12.32 -8.19 10.32
CA GLU A 257 -12.94 -8.91 11.44
C GLU A 257 -13.72 -10.16 11.01
N THR A 258 -14.11 -10.26 9.74
CA THR A 258 -14.81 -11.44 9.23
C THR A 258 -13.87 -12.61 8.92
N MET A 259 -12.56 -12.38 9.02
CA MET A 259 -11.52 -13.30 8.58
C MET A 259 -10.68 -13.77 9.75
N GLY A 260 -10.72 -15.07 10.06
CA GLY A 260 -9.89 -15.69 11.10
C GLY A 260 -10.07 -15.08 12.48
N ASP A 261 -9.13 -15.37 13.39
CA ASP A 261 -9.15 -14.84 14.75
C ASP A 261 -8.23 -13.63 14.89
N GLN A 262 -8.53 -12.78 15.89
CA GLN A 262 -7.71 -11.64 16.29
C GLN A 262 -7.31 -10.72 15.11
N PRO A 263 -8.23 -9.96 14.51
CA PRO A 263 -7.89 -8.95 13.50
C PRO A 263 -7.01 -7.83 14.08
N LEU A 264 -6.21 -7.18 13.23
CA LEU A 264 -5.55 -5.92 13.60
C LEU A 264 -6.61 -4.84 13.79
N ASP A 265 -6.35 -3.89 14.68
CA ASP A 265 -7.28 -2.81 14.97
C ASP A 265 -7.39 -1.84 13.78
N ARG A 266 -8.54 -1.87 13.10
CA ARG A 266 -8.88 -1.02 11.96
C ARG A 266 -8.89 0.47 12.31
N THR A 267 -9.19 0.81 13.55
CA THR A 267 -9.29 2.20 14.02
C THR A 267 -7.94 2.86 14.28
N SER A 268 -6.86 2.09 14.15
CA SER A 268 -5.48 2.56 14.26
C SER A 268 -4.73 2.55 12.92
N ALA A 269 -5.37 2.18 11.80
CA ALA A 269 -4.68 2.09 10.52
C ALA A 269 -4.58 3.45 9.80
N VAL A 270 -3.36 3.79 9.37
CA VAL A 270 -3.05 4.98 8.58
C VAL A 270 -2.37 4.53 7.28
N TYR A 271 -3.07 4.70 6.16
CA TYR A 271 -2.66 4.20 4.85
C TYR A 271 -2.32 5.33 3.87
N THR A 272 -1.34 5.09 3.01
CA THR A 272 -1.13 5.88 1.78
C THR A 272 -0.55 5.01 0.67
N ASP A 273 -0.88 5.34 -0.57
CA ASP A 273 -0.11 4.92 -1.75
C ASP A 273 0.93 5.99 -2.08
N LEU A 274 2.21 5.68 -1.95
CA LEU A 274 3.30 6.62 -2.24
C LEU A 274 3.38 7.00 -3.72
N GLY A 275 2.77 6.21 -4.61
CA GLY A 275 2.64 6.56 -6.02
C GLY A 275 1.71 7.74 -6.29
N ALA A 276 0.86 8.11 -5.33
CA ALA A 276 -0.10 9.20 -5.40
C ALA A 276 0.43 10.55 -4.91
N ASP A 277 1.73 10.66 -4.59
CA ASP A 277 2.37 11.88 -4.07
C ASP A 277 1.69 12.44 -2.80
N PRO A 278 1.69 11.70 -1.68
CA PRO A 278 1.00 12.13 -0.48
C PRO A 278 1.63 13.40 0.13
N ASP A 279 0.78 14.25 0.69
CA ASP A 279 1.15 15.43 1.47
C ASP A 279 0.39 15.40 2.80
N PRO A 280 1.08 15.25 3.95
CA PRO A 280 2.53 15.26 4.14
C PRO A 280 3.24 14.01 3.59
N SER A 281 4.56 14.12 3.41
CA SER A 281 5.39 12.96 3.04
C SER A 281 5.37 11.87 4.12
N ALA A 282 5.67 10.62 3.75
CA ALA A 282 5.72 9.52 4.71
C ALA A 282 6.72 9.74 5.86
N ASN A 283 7.86 10.41 5.60
CA ASN A 283 8.80 10.78 6.66
C ASN A 283 8.18 11.74 7.67
N ALA A 284 7.50 12.79 7.18
CA ALA A 284 6.86 13.78 8.03
C ALA A 284 5.67 13.18 8.81
N MET A 285 4.90 12.28 8.18
CA MET A 285 3.83 11.55 8.84
C MET A 285 4.37 10.66 9.97
N LEU A 286 5.41 9.85 9.70
CA LEU A 286 6.02 9.00 10.70
C LEU A 286 6.59 9.82 11.86
N GLU A 287 7.35 10.88 11.58
CA GLU A 287 7.88 11.77 12.62
C GLU A 287 6.78 12.34 13.50
N ARG A 288 5.63 12.70 12.91
CA ARG A 288 4.49 13.21 13.68
C ARG A 288 3.92 12.16 14.61
N LEU A 289 3.67 10.95 14.11
CA LEU A 289 3.15 9.85 14.91
C LEU A 289 4.08 9.51 16.08
N LEU A 290 5.41 9.48 15.83
CA LEU A 290 6.42 9.21 16.86
C LEU A 290 6.48 10.34 17.90
N THR A 291 6.57 11.60 17.46
CA THR A 291 6.72 12.76 18.36
C THR A 291 5.50 12.94 19.26
N GLU A 292 4.31 12.61 18.76
CA GLU A 292 3.07 12.68 19.55
C GLU A 292 2.78 11.39 20.35
N GLY A 293 3.64 10.37 20.28
CA GLY A 293 3.46 9.11 20.99
C GLY A 293 2.20 8.34 20.58
N ARG A 294 1.82 8.40 19.29
CA ARG A 294 0.60 7.79 18.77
C ARG A 294 0.76 6.28 18.58
N THR A 295 -0.32 5.55 18.83
CA THR A 295 -0.49 4.18 18.36
C THR A 295 -1.04 4.21 16.94
N ALA A 296 -0.36 3.56 15.99
CA ALA A 296 -0.84 3.46 14.61
C ALA A 296 -0.21 2.29 13.86
N TYR A 297 -0.97 1.67 12.96
CA TYR A 297 -0.43 0.84 11.89
C TYR A 297 -0.19 1.73 10.67
N LEU A 298 1.06 2.10 10.41
CA LEU A 298 1.44 2.92 9.26
C LEU A 298 1.67 2.01 8.05
N VAL A 299 0.73 2.02 7.10
CA VAL A 299 0.75 1.20 5.90
C VAL A 299 1.14 2.05 4.68
N LEU A 300 2.28 1.73 4.07
CA LEU A 300 2.81 2.47 2.92
C LEU A 300 2.85 1.57 1.69
N ASP A 301 1.92 1.78 0.77
CA ASP A 301 1.92 1.08 -0.52
C ASP A 301 2.89 1.72 -1.51
N ASN A 302 3.43 0.92 -2.43
CA ASN A 302 4.48 1.30 -3.37
C ASN A 302 5.71 1.98 -2.74
N CYS A 303 6.21 1.44 -1.62
CA CYS A 303 7.29 2.03 -0.83
C CYS A 303 8.71 1.57 -1.27
N PRO A 304 9.51 2.44 -1.91
CA PRO A 304 10.88 2.14 -2.36
C PRO A 304 11.77 1.59 -1.25
N SER A 305 12.64 0.64 -1.58
CA SER A 305 13.60 0.04 -0.62
C SER A 305 14.40 1.07 0.19
N GLY A 306 14.93 2.13 -0.44
CA GLY A 306 15.67 3.18 0.26
C GLY A 306 14.82 3.97 1.28
N LEU A 307 13.56 4.27 0.93
CA LEU A 307 12.63 4.93 1.85
C LEU A 307 12.24 4.00 2.99
N HIS A 308 11.95 2.73 2.69
CA HIS A 308 11.69 1.70 3.68
C HIS A 308 12.83 1.59 4.70
N GLY A 309 14.08 1.45 4.24
CA GLY A 309 15.24 1.35 5.12
C GLY A 309 15.38 2.54 6.07
N THR A 310 15.14 3.75 5.55
CA THR A 310 15.13 4.98 6.35
C THR A 310 14.03 4.96 7.43
N LEU A 311 12.80 4.60 7.06
CA LEU A 311 11.66 4.58 7.99
C LEU A 311 11.77 3.44 9.01
N ALA A 312 12.16 2.25 8.58
CA ALA A 312 12.35 1.08 9.44
C ALA A 312 13.43 1.34 10.50
N SER A 313 14.55 1.96 10.12
CA SER A 313 15.61 2.34 11.06
C SER A 313 15.12 3.34 12.12
N ARG A 314 14.29 4.30 11.72
CA ARG A 314 13.69 5.28 12.66
C ARG A 314 12.74 4.61 13.65
N VAL A 315 11.83 3.77 13.16
CA VAL A 315 10.90 3.02 14.03
C VAL A 315 11.66 2.12 15.01
N ALA A 316 12.72 1.44 14.56
CA ALA A 316 13.54 0.59 15.42
C ALA A 316 14.37 1.38 16.46
N SER A 317 14.69 2.65 16.19
CA SER A 317 15.52 3.47 17.07
C SER A 317 14.78 4.09 18.26
N VAL A 318 13.44 4.05 18.27
CA VAL A 318 12.60 4.67 19.30
C VAL A 318 11.61 3.64 19.81
N GLU A 319 11.45 3.54 21.12
CA GLU A 319 10.34 2.79 21.70
C GLU A 319 9.02 3.48 21.31
N SER A 320 8.29 2.89 20.37
CA SER A 320 7.09 3.48 19.81
C SER A 320 5.97 2.46 19.65
N LYS A 321 4.74 2.95 19.58
CA LYS A 321 3.54 2.16 19.31
C LYS A 321 3.16 2.19 17.82
N VAL A 322 4.09 2.61 16.96
CA VAL A 322 3.88 2.69 15.52
C VAL A 322 4.42 1.40 14.89
N LEU A 323 3.53 0.65 14.24
CA LEU A 323 3.88 -0.55 13.49
C LEU A 323 3.91 -0.21 12.00
N LEU A 324 5.09 -0.35 11.38
CA LEU A 324 5.30 -0.01 9.97
C LEU A 324 5.10 -1.25 9.08
N ILE A 325 4.20 -1.14 8.10
CA ILE A 325 3.99 -2.12 7.05
C ILE A 325 4.24 -1.43 5.71
N THR A 326 5.18 -1.93 4.91
CA THR A 326 5.47 -1.41 3.57
C THR A 326 5.17 -2.46 2.52
N VAL A 327 4.72 -2.01 1.33
CA VAL A 327 4.41 -2.90 0.21
C VAL A 327 5.21 -2.46 -1.01
N GLU A 328 5.94 -3.39 -1.63
CA GLU A 328 6.64 -3.14 -2.89
C GLU A 328 6.77 -4.42 -3.74
N TYR A 329 7.26 -4.28 -4.96
CA TYR A 329 7.58 -5.40 -5.84
C TYR A 329 8.99 -5.99 -5.62
N ASP A 330 9.84 -5.35 -4.82
CA ASP A 330 11.28 -5.61 -4.81
C ASP A 330 11.62 -6.99 -4.25
N ILE A 331 12.16 -7.88 -5.10
CA ILE A 331 12.56 -9.26 -4.81
C ILE A 331 14.08 -9.32 -4.55
N ARG A 332 14.64 -8.31 -3.88
CA ARG A 332 16.00 -8.43 -3.34
C ARG A 332 16.00 -9.44 -2.21
N GLU A 333 17.01 -10.29 -2.17
CA GLU A 333 17.18 -11.29 -1.10
C GLU A 333 17.67 -10.68 0.22
N ASP A 334 18.06 -9.41 0.21
CA ASP A 334 18.49 -8.68 1.39
C ASP A 334 17.38 -8.67 2.44
N ASN A 335 17.65 -9.29 3.59
CA ASN A 335 16.83 -9.24 4.79
C ASN A 335 17.53 -8.33 5.81
N PRO A 336 17.22 -7.01 5.84
CA PRO A 336 17.79 -6.11 6.83
C PRO A 336 17.43 -6.58 8.25
N GLN A 337 18.35 -6.43 9.21
CA GLN A 337 18.11 -6.83 10.61
C GLN A 337 16.87 -6.19 11.24
N THR A 338 16.48 -5.00 10.77
CA THR A 338 15.34 -4.20 11.24
C THR A 338 14.04 -4.49 10.50
N THR A 339 14.00 -5.50 9.62
CA THR A 339 12.86 -5.78 8.74
C THR A 339 12.52 -7.27 8.73
N GLU A 340 11.23 -7.58 8.83
CA GLU A 340 10.69 -8.91 8.53
C GLU A 340 10.10 -8.89 7.11
N VAL A 341 10.65 -9.71 6.21
CA VAL A 341 10.22 -9.75 4.80
C VAL A 341 9.21 -10.86 4.59
N VAL A 342 8.04 -10.50 4.08
CA VAL A 342 6.93 -11.40 3.72
C VAL A 342 6.84 -11.44 2.20
N ARG A 343 6.96 -12.62 1.61
CA ARG A 343 6.89 -12.79 0.14
C ARG A 343 5.50 -13.30 -0.27
N VAL A 344 4.92 -12.68 -1.30
CA VAL A 344 3.63 -13.08 -1.87
C VAL A 344 3.84 -13.48 -3.32
N GLU A 345 3.50 -14.73 -3.65
CA GLU A 345 3.67 -15.32 -4.97
C GLU A 345 2.32 -15.81 -5.50
N ALA A 346 2.09 -15.67 -6.80
CA ALA A 346 0.97 -16.30 -7.48
C ALA A 346 1.44 -17.65 -8.03
N ASP A 347 0.82 -18.73 -7.59
CA ASP A 347 1.20 -20.12 -7.90
C ASP A 347 0.16 -20.82 -8.80
N GLY A 348 -0.90 -20.12 -9.19
CA GLY A 348 -1.96 -20.70 -10.01
C GLY A 348 -3.08 -19.73 -10.37
N PRO A 349 -3.99 -20.14 -11.27
CA PRO A 349 -5.02 -19.27 -11.81
C PRO A 349 -6.21 -19.06 -10.86
N ASP A 350 -6.42 -19.91 -9.85
CA ASP A 350 -7.74 -20.03 -9.20
C ASP A 350 -8.19 -18.76 -8.46
N VAL A 351 -7.27 -18.05 -7.77
CA VAL A 351 -7.58 -16.74 -7.16
C VAL A 351 -7.97 -15.70 -8.22
N ALA A 352 -7.22 -15.64 -9.33
CA ALA A 352 -7.49 -14.70 -10.41
C ALA A 352 -8.79 -15.07 -11.15
N GLU A 353 -9.07 -16.35 -11.36
CA GLU A 353 -10.30 -16.85 -11.97
C GLU A 353 -11.53 -16.47 -11.14
N GLU A 354 -11.50 -16.72 -9.84
CA GLU A 354 -12.57 -16.36 -8.92
C GLU A 354 -12.77 -14.82 -8.90
N LEU A 355 -11.67 -14.05 -8.91
CA LEU A 355 -11.74 -12.59 -8.99
C LEU A 355 -12.41 -12.13 -10.30
N LEU A 356 -12.10 -12.77 -11.42
CA LEU A 356 -12.71 -12.46 -12.71
C LEU A 356 -14.20 -12.79 -12.73
N VAL A 357 -14.62 -13.93 -12.18
CA VAL A 357 -16.03 -14.31 -12.07
C VAL A 357 -16.79 -13.27 -11.23
N ARG A 358 -16.20 -12.79 -10.13
CA ARG A 358 -16.80 -11.77 -9.27
C ARG A 358 -16.90 -10.40 -9.94
N ARG A 359 -15.85 -9.97 -10.64
CA ARG A 359 -15.75 -8.61 -11.22
C ARG A 359 -16.40 -8.50 -12.61
N HIS A 360 -16.43 -9.59 -13.37
CA HIS A 360 -16.94 -9.63 -14.74
C HIS A 360 -17.87 -10.84 -14.96
N PRO A 361 -19.01 -10.94 -14.24
CA PRO A 361 -19.89 -12.12 -14.33
C PRO A 361 -20.37 -12.41 -15.76
N GLY A 362 -20.43 -11.40 -16.63
CA GLY A 362 -20.86 -11.52 -18.03
C GLY A 362 -19.90 -12.27 -18.97
N ILE A 363 -18.67 -12.58 -18.57
CA ILE A 363 -17.71 -13.31 -19.42
C ILE A 363 -17.85 -14.83 -19.30
N GLY A 364 -18.46 -15.33 -18.22
CA GLY A 364 -18.59 -16.77 -17.95
C GLY A 364 -17.30 -17.45 -17.45
N SER A 365 -17.45 -18.55 -16.71
CA SER A 365 -16.35 -19.26 -16.04
C SER A 365 -15.28 -19.79 -17.00
N GLY A 366 -15.67 -20.35 -18.14
CA GLY A 366 -14.71 -20.88 -19.12
C GLY A 366 -13.75 -19.81 -19.67
N ASN A 367 -14.23 -18.58 -19.85
CA ASN A 367 -13.37 -17.47 -20.25
C ASN A 367 -12.54 -16.96 -19.07
N ALA A 368 -13.13 -16.87 -17.88
CA ALA A 368 -12.40 -16.50 -16.67
C ALA A 368 -11.20 -17.43 -16.44
N HIS A 369 -11.39 -18.75 -16.51
CA HIS A 369 -10.32 -19.74 -16.43
C HIS A 369 -9.24 -19.53 -17.50
N ARG A 370 -9.65 -19.34 -18.76
CA ARG A 370 -8.72 -19.14 -19.89
C ARG A 370 -7.85 -17.89 -19.72
N ILE A 371 -8.44 -16.80 -19.24
CA ILE A 371 -7.74 -15.54 -18.99
C ILE A 371 -6.83 -15.67 -17.78
N ALA A 372 -7.30 -16.27 -16.68
CA ALA A 372 -6.51 -16.46 -15.47
C ALA A 372 -5.27 -17.34 -15.72
N ARG A 373 -5.40 -18.39 -16.55
CA ARG A 373 -4.28 -19.20 -17.02
C ARG A 373 -3.29 -18.42 -17.87
N PHE A 374 -3.78 -17.61 -18.81
CA PHE A 374 -2.93 -16.74 -19.63
C PHE A 374 -2.16 -15.72 -18.79
N ALA A 375 -2.81 -15.18 -17.76
CA ALA A 375 -2.22 -14.24 -16.83
C ALA A 375 -1.31 -14.91 -15.79
N GLU A 376 -1.20 -16.24 -15.78
CA GLU A 376 -0.45 -17.02 -14.78
C GLU A 376 -0.82 -16.62 -13.34
N GLY A 377 -2.12 -16.42 -13.07
CA GLY A 377 -2.61 -15.98 -11.76
C GLY A 377 -2.41 -14.49 -11.45
N ASN A 378 -1.80 -13.70 -12.34
CA ASN A 378 -1.64 -12.26 -12.15
C ASN A 378 -2.99 -11.53 -12.30
N ALA A 379 -3.56 -11.07 -11.18
CA ALA A 379 -4.87 -10.42 -11.17
C ALA A 379 -4.92 -9.15 -12.01
N ARG A 380 -3.83 -8.36 -12.06
CA ARG A 380 -3.78 -7.12 -12.84
C ARG A 380 -3.88 -7.39 -14.34
N VAL A 381 -3.10 -8.35 -14.86
CA VAL A 381 -3.19 -8.78 -16.27
C VAL A 381 -4.56 -9.39 -16.56
N ALA A 382 -5.03 -10.26 -15.68
CA ALA A 382 -6.30 -10.95 -15.84
C ALA A 382 -7.47 -9.95 -15.99
N LEU A 383 -7.58 -8.99 -15.07
CA LEU A 383 -8.61 -7.94 -15.09
C LEU A 383 -8.51 -7.07 -16.35
N ALA A 384 -7.29 -6.65 -16.72
CA ALA A 384 -7.07 -5.85 -17.92
C ALA A 384 -7.56 -6.57 -19.18
N VAL A 385 -7.30 -7.87 -19.32
CA VAL A 385 -7.83 -8.65 -20.46
C VAL A 385 -9.35 -8.77 -20.38
N ALA A 386 -9.90 -9.08 -19.20
CA ALA A 386 -11.33 -9.31 -18.99
C ALA A 386 -12.21 -8.09 -19.29
N GLU A 387 -11.76 -6.88 -18.96
CA GLU A 387 -12.46 -5.60 -19.27
C GLU A 387 -12.77 -5.42 -20.76
N ARG A 388 -12.06 -6.13 -21.64
CA ARG A 388 -12.18 -6.04 -23.09
C ARG A 388 -12.89 -7.22 -23.74
N VAL A 389 -13.31 -8.20 -22.96
CA VAL A 389 -14.09 -9.34 -23.44
C VAL A 389 -15.54 -8.92 -23.60
N ARG A 390 -16.12 -9.22 -24.77
CA ARG A 390 -17.55 -8.94 -24.99
C ARG A 390 -18.40 -9.99 -24.28
N ALA A 391 -19.56 -9.58 -23.76
CA ALA A 391 -20.52 -10.52 -23.19
C ALA A 391 -20.92 -11.57 -24.25
N GLY A 392 -20.81 -12.85 -23.91
CA GLY A 392 -21.11 -13.98 -24.81
C GLY A 392 -20.01 -14.32 -25.84
N GLU A 393 -18.88 -13.62 -25.84
CA GLU A 393 -17.70 -13.99 -26.64
C GLU A 393 -17.05 -15.26 -26.08
N SER A 394 -16.52 -16.15 -26.92
CA SER A 394 -15.79 -17.35 -26.47
C SER A 394 -14.29 -17.21 -26.71
N LEU A 395 -13.49 -17.39 -25.66
CA LEU A 395 -12.02 -17.32 -25.71
C LEU A 395 -11.33 -18.68 -25.76
N ALA A 396 -12.08 -19.78 -25.68
CA ALA A 396 -11.53 -21.13 -25.50
C ALA A 396 -10.52 -21.53 -26.58
N LYS A 397 -10.67 -21.02 -27.81
CA LYS A 397 -9.79 -21.31 -28.95
C LYS A 397 -8.84 -20.18 -29.32
N LEU A 398 -8.85 -19.06 -28.60
CA LEU A 398 -7.95 -17.95 -28.91
C LEU A 398 -6.52 -18.29 -28.47
N PRO A 399 -5.51 -18.04 -29.32
CA PRO A 399 -4.12 -18.17 -28.94
C PRO A 399 -3.73 -17.10 -27.92
N ASP A 400 -2.68 -17.36 -27.13
CA ASP A 400 -2.18 -16.41 -26.13
C ASP A 400 -1.76 -15.07 -26.74
N GLU A 401 -1.23 -15.08 -27.97
CA GLU A 401 -0.94 -13.86 -28.73
C GLU A 401 -2.19 -12.97 -28.89
N ALA A 402 -3.33 -13.57 -29.23
CA ALA A 402 -4.56 -12.81 -29.41
C ALA A 402 -5.16 -12.32 -28.08
N LEU A 403 -4.89 -13.00 -26.96
CA LEU A 403 -5.24 -12.51 -25.63
C LEU A 403 -4.33 -11.36 -25.20
N PHE A 404 -3.03 -11.46 -25.51
CA PHE A 404 -2.07 -10.39 -25.28
C PHE A 404 -2.43 -9.13 -26.07
N ASP A 405 -2.80 -9.27 -27.35
CA ASP A 405 -3.26 -8.17 -28.19
C ASP A 405 -4.47 -7.42 -27.63
N ARG A 406 -5.31 -8.10 -26.84
CA ARG A 406 -6.44 -7.43 -26.19
C ARG A 406 -5.97 -6.30 -25.32
N LEU A 407 -4.82 -6.43 -24.64
CA LEU A 407 -4.24 -5.37 -23.80
C LEU A 407 -4.10 -4.02 -24.54
N PHE A 408 -3.99 -4.04 -25.86
CA PHE A 408 -3.76 -2.85 -26.68
C PHE A 408 -4.94 -2.49 -27.59
N SER A 409 -5.88 -3.39 -27.83
CA SER A 409 -7.08 -3.11 -28.63
C SER A 409 -8.10 -2.17 -27.96
N GLN A 410 -8.71 -1.27 -28.75
CA GLN A 410 -9.96 -0.57 -28.41
C GLN A 410 -11.17 -1.29 -29.04
N ARG A 411 -12.38 -1.00 -28.56
CA ARG A 411 -13.63 -1.73 -28.83
C ARG A 411 -14.02 -1.95 -30.31
N ASN A 412 -13.32 -1.42 -31.32
CA ASN A 412 -13.51 -1.80 -32.74
C ASN A 412 -12.37 -1.40 -33.73
N GLU A 413 -11.20 -0.94 -33.28
CA GLU A 413 -10.10 -0.59 -34.21
C GLU A 413 -8.82 -1.36 -33.85
N ARG A 414 -8.30 -2.12 -34.83
CA ARG A 414 -6.96 -2.73 -34.79
C ARG A 414 -5.91 -1.65 -35.08
N ASP A 415 -5.90 -0.56 -34.33
CA ASP A 415 -4.83 0.41 -34.48
C ASP A 415 -3.62 -0.07 -33.67
N GLY A 416 -2.68 -0.72 -34.36
CA GLY A 416 -1.47 -1.31 -33.77
C GLY A 416 -0.52 -0.29 -33.10
N GLN A 417 -0.86 1.00 -33.19
CA GLN A 417 -0.10 2.11 -32.61
C GLN A 417 0.09 1.96 -31.10
N LEU A 418 -0.93 1.57 -30.34
CA LEU A 418 -0.78 1.48 -28.88
C LEU A 418 0.18 0.37 -28.45
N ARG A 419 0.14 -0.80 -29.12
CA ARG A 419 1.09 -1.90 -28.84
C ARG A 419 2.51 -1.47 -29.21
N GLN A 420 2.69 -0.81 -30.34
CA GLN A 420 3.98 -0.27 -30.75
C GLN A 420 4.52 0.75 -29.75
N HIS A 421 3.68 1.71 -29.34
CA HIS A 421 4.05 2.72 -28.34
C HIS A 421 4.38 2.06 -27.00
N ALA A 422 3.59 1.07 -26.57
CA ALA A 422 3.88 0.30 -25.35
C ALA A 422 5.23 -0.45 -25.46
N GLY A 423 5.56 -1.00 -26.63
CA GLY A 423 6.87 -1.60 -26.93
C GLY A 423 8.02 -0.65 -26.69
N ILE A 424 7.94 0.56 -27.23
CA ILE A 424 8.95 1.61 -27.07
C ILE A 424 9.08 2.02 -25.61
N LEU A 425 7.96 2.27 -24.93
CA LEU A 425 7.94 2.66 -23.52
C LEU A 425 8.46 1.54 -22.60
N ALA A 426 8.30 0.28 -23.00
CA ALA A 426 8.77 -0.88 -22.27
C ALA A 426 10.28 -1.16 -22.45
N LEU A 427 10.95 -0.56 -23.44
CA LEU A 427 12.41 -0.68 -23.62
C LEU A 427 13.17 -0.25 -22.37
N VAL A 428 12.61 0.66 -21.57
CA VAL A 428 13.20 1.11 -20.32
C VAL A 428 12.43 0.57 -19.12
N TYR A 429 13.09 0.50 -17.97
CA TYR A 429 12.47 0.06 -16.72
C TYR A 429 11.41 1.06 -16.23
N SER A 430 11.71 2.36 -16.33
CA SER A 430 10.83 3.48 -15.99
C SER A 430 11.19 4.71 -16.83
N PHE A 431 10.28 5.67 -16.95
CA PHE A 431 10.51 6.93 -17.67
C PHE A 431 9.73 8.10 -17.05
N SER A 432 10.22 9.32 -17.22
CA SER A 432 9.54 10.56 -16.80
C SER A 432 8.56 11.04 -17.86
N VAL A 433 7.40 11.56 -17.41
CA VAL A 433 6.43 12.28 -18.28
C VAL A 433 6.31 13.77 -17.97
N GLN A 434 7.21 14.31 -17.15
CA GLN A 434 7.23 15.74 -16.87
C GLN A 434 7.42 16.57 -18.15
N SER A 435 6.86 17.78 -18.14
CA SER A 435 7.09 18.74 -19.21
C SER A 435 8.55 19.18 -19.20
N PRO A 436 9.16 19.42 -20.37
CA PRO A 436 10.55 19.88 -20.44
C PRO A 436 10.73 21.17 -19.63
N GLY A 437 11.69 21.11 -18.71
CA GLY A 437 12.17 22.22 -17.86
C GLY A 437 13.69 22.28 -17.95
N GLU A 438 14.38 22.26 -16.80
CA GLU A 438 15.85 22.10 -16.75
C GLU A 438 16.30 20.66 -17.05
N ASP A 439 15.38 19.68 -16.96
CA ASP A 439 15.65 18.26 -17.18
C ASP A 439 15.28 17.78 -18.61
N MET A 440 15.91 16.67 -19.02
CA MET A 440 15.67 16.00 -20.30
C MET A 440 14.26 15.42 -20.43
N ASP A 441 13.64 15.62 -21.59
CA ASP A 441 12.34 15.03 -21.92
C ASP A 441 12.48 13.57 -22.38
N GLU A 442 12.46 12.65 -21.42
CA GLU A 442 12.61 11.21 -21.69
C GLU A 442 11.51 10.68 -22.62
N LEU A 443 10.30 11.22 -22.55
CA LEU A 443 9.20 10.79 -23.41
C LEU A 443 9.43 11.19 -24.87
N ALA A 444 9.99 12.38 -25.11
CA ALA A 444 10.41 12.79 -26.45
C ALA A 444 11.59 11.96 -26.97
N VAL A 445 12.55 11.61 -26.12
CA VAL A 445 13.67 10.72 -26.47
C VAL A 445 13.16 9.35 -26.90
N LEU A 446 12.26 8.73 -26.12
CA LEU A 446 11.64 7.45 -26.48
C LEU A 446 10.87 7.54 -27.79
N GLY A 447 10.12 8.62 -28.01
CA GLY A 447 9.40 8.88 -29.27
C GLY A 447 10.30 8.97 -30.50
N SER A 448 11.53 9.46 -30.34
CA SER A 448 12.47 9.63 -31.44
C SER A 448 12.88 8.31 -32.13
N ILE A 449 12.79 7.18 -31.43
CA ILE A 449 13.11 5.84 -31.96
C ILE A 449 12.26 5.49 -33.19
N HIS A 450 10.99 5.90 -33.20
CA HIS A 450 10.07 5.67 -34.32
C HIS A 450 9.49 6.96 -34.91
N GLY A 451 10.03 8.13 -34.54
CA GLY A 451 9.53 9.42 -34.99
C GLY A 451 8.12 9.75 -34.46
N ILE A 452 7.74 9.21 -33.30
CA ILE A 452 6.44 9.44 -32.69
C ILE A 452 6.48 10.76 -31.90
N PRO A 453 5.60 11.73 -32.20
CA PRO A 453 5.51 12.96 -31.43
C PRO A 453 5.22 12.71 -29.95
N ARG A 454 5.88 13.45 -29.06
CA ARG A 454 5.72 13.37 -27.59
C ARG A 454 4.25 13.36 -27.14
N HIS A 455 3.40 14.19 -27.75
CA HIS A 455 1.99 14.29 -27.35
C HIS A 455 1.19 13.00 -27.63
N LEU A 456 1.52 12.26 -28.70
CA LEU A 456 0.90 10.97 -28.99
C LEU A 456 1.35 9.89 -28.01
N LEU A 457 2.65 9.86 -27.69
CA LEU A 457 3.16 8.97 -26.64
C LEU A 457 2.54 9.30 -25.28
N PHE A 458 2.37 10.58 -24.94
CA PHE A 458 1.71 10.98 -23.70
C PHE A 458 0.25 10.48 -23.64
N GLY A 459 -0.49 10.62 -24.74
CA GLY A 459 -1.83 10.04 -24.86
C GLY A 459 -1.83 8.51 -24.69
N SER A 460 -0.86 7.83 -25.30
CA SER A 460 -0.70 6.38 -25.16
C SER A 460 -0.34 5.94 -23.74
N VAL A 461 0.45 6.74 -23.01
CA VAL A 461 0.72 6.50 -21.59
C VAL A 461 -0.57 6.61 -20.76
N ALA A 462 -1.41 7.61 -21.04
CA ALA A 462 -2.71 7.76 -20.38
C ALA A 462 -3.61 6.53 -20.64
N ASP A 463 -3.71 6.11 -21.90
CA ASP A 463 -4.42 4.89 -22.27
C ASP A 463 -3.87 3.67 -21.52
N LEU A 464 -2.55 3.47 -21.46
CA LEU A 464 -1.95 2.32 -20.76
C LEU A 464 -2.21 2.34 -19.25
N LEU A 465 -2.28 3.53 -18.63
CA LEU A 465 -2.64 3.69 -17.21
C LEU A 465 -4.10 3.33 -16.96
N GLU A 466 -5.03 3.83 -17.77
CA GLU A 466 -6.45 3.49 -17.70
C GLU A 466 -6.66 1.98 -17.81
N ARG A 467 -5.84 1.35 -18.65
CA ARG A 467 -5.85 -0.08 -18.96
C ARG A 467 -5.12 -0.96 -17.96
N GLN A 468 -4.55 -0.39 -16.90
CA GLN A 468 -3.75 -1.12 -15.90
C GLN A 468 -2.50 -1.83 -16.47
N VAL A 469 -2.01 -1.40 -17.64
CA VAL A 469 -0.78 -1.92 -18.30
C VAL A 469 0.43 -0.98 -18.07
N ALA A 470 0.20 0.16 -17.42
CA ALA A 470 1.24 1.02 -16.89
C ALA A 470 0.93 1.39 -15.43
N GLN A 471 1.96 1.80 -14.70
CA GLN A 471 1.85 2.32 -13.35
C GLN A 471 2.41 3.73 -13.27
N LYS A 472 1.79 4.55 -12.42
CA LYS A 472 2.23 5.89 -12.06
C LYS A 472 2.91 5.85 -10.67
N ARG A 473 4.07 6.50 -10.57
CA ARG A 473 4.71 6.86 -9.30
C ARG A 473 5.22 8.29 -9.43
N SER A 474 4.49 9.26 -8.88
CA SER A 474 4.79 10.67 -9.12
C SER A 474 4.76 11.03 -10.61
N HIS A 475 5.81 11.69 -11.11
CA HIS A 475 6.06 11.93 -12.53
C HIS A 475 6.63 10.72 -13.28
N TRP A 476 7.05 9.66 -12.59
CA TRP A 476 7.55 8.44 -13.21
C TRP A 476 6.41 7.54 -13.69
N ARG A 477 6.68 6.86 -14.79
CA ARG A 477 5.82 5.85 -15.40
C ARG A 477 6.64 4.59 -15.67
N ALA A 478 5.99 3.44 -15.60
CA ALA A 478 6.57 2.17 -16.00
C ALA A 478 5.48 1.30 -16.61
N VAL A 479 5.81 0.58 -17.69
CA VAL A 479 4.95 -0.48 -18.23
C VAL A 479 5.01 -1.65 -17.25
N LEU A 480 3.86 -2.13 -16.78
CA LEU A 480 3.74 -3.19 -15.78
C LEU A 480 2.46 -4.00 -15.99
N PRO A 481 2.41 -5.28 -15.58
CA PRO A 481 3.46 -6.03 -14.87
C PRO A 481 4.70 -6.40 -15.70
N HIS A 482 5.78 -6.86 -15.03
CA HIS A 482 7.05 -7.20 -15.69
C HIS A 482 6.89 -8.22 -16.81
N ALA A 483 6.03 -9.22 -16.67
CA ALA A 483 5.76 -10.19 -17.74
C ALA A 483 5.29 -9.53 -19.05
N VAL A 484 4.41 -8.51 -18.94
CA VAL A 484 3.93 -7.74 -20.10
C VAL A 484 5.04 -6.84 -20.65
N ALA A 485 5.74 -6.14 -19.76
CA ALA A 485 6.80 -5.21 -20.14
C ALA A 485 7.99 -5.91 -20.81
N ASN A 486 8.44 -7.04 -20.26
CA ASN A 486 9.57 -7.81 -20.80
C ASN A 486 9.23 -8.39 -22.18
N ARG A 487 8.00 -8.90 -22.37
CA ARG A 487 7.54 -9.35 -23.69
C ARG A 487 7.50 -8.21 -24.71
N LEU A 488 6.94 -7.06 -24.34
CA LEU A 488 6.92 -5.86 -25.19
C LEU A 488 8.33 -5.37 -25.54
N ALA A 489 9.24 -5.35 -24.57
CA ALA A 489 10.62 -4.94 -24.76
C ALA A 489 11.37 -5.91 -25.69
N ALA A 490 11.24 -7.22 -25.50
CA ALA A 490 11.84 -8.24 -26.37
C ALA A 490 11.34 -8.11 -27.83
N GLU A 491 10.03 -7.91 -28.02
CA GLU A 491 9.46 -7.66 -29.35
C GLU A 491 10.00 -6.37 -29.98
N ALA A 492 10.18 -5.31 -29.18
CA ALA A 492 10.74 -4.04 -29.64
C ALA A 492 12.22 -4.17 -30.02
N LEU A 493 13.04 -4.82 -29.17
CA LEU A 493 14.45 -5.10 -29.44
C LEU A 493 14.61 -5.86 -30.76
N SER A 494 13.79 -6.88 -31.01
CA SER A 494 13.82 -7.69 -32.24
C SER A 494 13.43 -6.90 -33.51
N ARG A 495 12.85 -5.71 -33.37
CA ARG A 495 12.33 -4.91 -34.50
C ARG A 495 13.08 -3.59 -34.72
N ILE A 496 13.95 -3.19 -33.80
CA ILE A 496 14.71 -1.94 -33.86
C ILE A 496 16.19 -2.28 -34.05
N PRO A 497 16.89 -1.67 -35.03
CA PRO A 497 18.32 -1.87 -35.20
C PRO A 497 19.10 -1.53 -33.91
N PRO A 498 20.03 -2.37 -33.44
CA PRO A 498 20.81 -2.12 -32.23
C PRO A 498 21.52 -0.76 -32.26
N GLU A 499 22.02 -0.33 -33.43
CA GLU A 499 22.68 0.95 -33.61
C GLU A 499 21.76 2.14 -33.33
N THR A 500 20.47 2.01 -33.64
CA THR A 500 19.46 3.04 -33.34
C THR A 500 19.19 3.12 -31.84
N LEU A 501 19.10 1.97 -31.16
CA LEU A 501 18.94 1.91 -29.70
C LEU A 501 20.15 2.54 -29.01
N ARG A 502 21.36 2.13 -29.41
CA ARG A 502 22.62 2.65 -28.88
C ARG A 502 22.75 4.16 -29.09
N ALA A 503 22.57 4.64 -30.32
CA ALA A 503 22.60 6.08 -30.61
C ALA A 503 21.54 6.88 -29.82
N THR A 504 20.41 6.25 -29.48
CA THR A 504 19.37 6.89 -28.67
C THR A 504 19.72 6.91 -27.19
N PHE A 505 20.13 5.80 -26.60
CA PHE A 505 20.33 5.74 -25.15
C PHE A 505 21.73 6.22 -24.71
N GLU A 506 22.76 6.03 -25.53
CA GLU A 506 24.15 6.40 -25.22
C GLU A 506 24.46 7.89 -25.46
N ALA A 507 23.51 8.68 -25.98
CA ALA A 507 23.75 10.09 -26.23
C ALA A 507 23.95 10.88 -24.92
N PRO A 508 24.84 11.90 -24.90
CA PRO A 508 25.14 12.68 -23.69
C PRO A 508 23.90 13.30 -23.05
N GLY A 509 23.87 13.35 -21.71
CA GLY A 509 22.75 13.91 -20.94
C GLY A 509 21.57 12.93 -20.74
N ARG A 510 21.71 11.66 -21.16
CA ARG A 510 20.67 10.62 -21.03
C ARG A 510 21.03 9.55 -20.02
N GLU A 511 21.95 9.81 -19.10
CA GLU A 511 22.56 8.83 -18.20
C GLU A 511 21.50 8.09 -17.38
N ARG A 512 20.48 8.79 -16.85
CA ARG A 512 19.40 8.15 -16.09
C ARG A 512 18.53 7.24 -16.95
N LEU A 513 18.18 7.68 -18.16
CA LEU A 513 17.38 6.89 -19.10
C LEU A 513 18.18 5.67 -19.59
N LEU A 514 19.49 5.82 -19.78
CA LEU A 514 20.43 4.74 -20.08
C LEU A 514 20.51 3.73 -18.93
N THR A 515 20.61 4.18 -17.66
CA THR A 515 20.51 3.27 -16.49
C THR A 515 19.18 2.52 -16.48
N SER A 516 18.08 3.18 -16.87
CA SER A 516 16.78 2.53 -16.96
C SER A 516 16.68 1.53 -18.11
N PHE A 517 17.32 1.80 -19.24
CA PHE A 517 17.47 0.87 -20.36
C PHE A 517 18.31 -0.35 -19.95
N ALA A 518 19.45 -0.12 -19.30
CA ALA A 518 20.31 -1.16 -18.73
C ALA A 518 19.57 -2.07 -17.76
N HIS A 519 18.76 -1.49 -16.86
CA HIS A 519 17.90 -2.27 -15.96
C HIS A 519 16.89 -3.13 -16.72
N ARG A 520 16.29 -2.65 -17.82
CA ARG A 520 15.43 -3.48 -18.64
C ARG A 520 16.21 -4.61 -19.33
N LEU A 521 17.38 -4.33 -19.90
CA LEU A 521 18.24 -5.33 -20.54
C LEU A 521 18.61 -6.45 -19.57
N GLY A 522 18.92 -6.11 -18.31
CA GLY A 522 19.16 -7.04 -17.21
C GLY A 522 18.08 -8.09 -17.01
N LEU A 523 16.82 -7.77 -17.33
CA LEU A 523 15.68 -8.68 -17.21
C LEU A 523 15.46 -9.56 -18.46
N MET A 524 16.36 -9.50 -19.44
CA MET A 524 16.24 -10.14 -20.76
C MET A 524 17.49 -10.99 -21.08
N HIS A 525 17.93 -11.80 -20.11
CA HIS A 525 19.13 -12.63 -20.22
C HIS A 525 19.12 -13.59 -21.42
N ASP A 526 17.95 -14.09 -21.83
CA ASP A 526 17.82 -14.99 -22.99
C ASP A 526 17.74 -14.28 -24.35
N HIS A 527 17.85 -12.94 -24.41
CA HIS A 527 17.63 -12.17 -25.64
C HIS A 527 18.95 -11.76 -26.30
N HIS A 528 19.29 -12.38 -27.43
CA HIS A 528 20.54 -12.15 -28.18
C HIS A 528 20.88 -10.67 -28.47
N ILE A 529 19.88 -9.81 -28.78
CA ILE A 529 20.15 -8.37 -28.99
C ILE A 529 20.49 -7.65 -27.68
N ALA A 530 19.86 -8.04 -26.56
CA ALA A 530 20.18 -7.46 -25.26
C ALA A 530 21.62 -7.84 -24.88
N GLU A 531 21.97 -9.11 -25.03
CA GLU A 531 23.35 -9.61 -24.85
C GLU A 531 24.35 -8.88 -25.75
N SER A 532 24.05 -8.72 -27.05
CA SER A 532 24.93 -7.99 -27.98
C SER A 532 25.16 -6.54 -27.58
N ILE A 533 24.13 -5.82 -27.12
CA ILE A 533 24.27 -4.43 -26.63
C ILE A 533 25.12 -4.42 -25.36
N VAL A 534 24.84 -5.28 -24.38
CA VAL A 534 25.56 -5.35 -23.11
C VAL A 534 27.04 -5.69 -23.33
N ARG A 535 27.35 -6.67 -24.18
CA ARG A 535 28.75 -7.00 -24.53
C ARG A 535 29.46 -5.80 -25.16
N SER A 536 28.79 -5.07 -26.07
CA SER A 536 29.37 -3.85 -26.65
C SER A 536 29.59 -2.72 -25.63
N TRP A 537 28.87 -2.73 -24.51
CA TRP A 537 29.11 -1.78 -23.41
C TRP A 537 30.34 -2.14 -22.57
N LEU A 538 30.65 -3.43 -22.46
CA LEU A 538 31.78 -3.97 -21.72
C LEU A 538 33.08 -4.00 -22.54
N ASP A 539 32.98 -4.03 -23.87
CA ASP A 539 34.10 -3.96 -24.82
C ASP A 539 34.88 -2.63 -24.73
N GLU A 540 36.10 -2.62 -25.27
CA GLU A 540 36.97 -1.43 -25.30
C GLU A 540 36.26 -0.21 -25.92
N GLY A 541 36.24 0.90 -25.18
CA GLY A 541 35.59 2.15 -25.60
C GLY A 541 34.08 2.21 -25.33
N GLY A 542 33.47 1.15 -24.79
CA GLY A 542 32.09 1.14 -24.31
C GLY A 542 31.89 1.89 -22.98
N PRO A 543 30.64 2.24 -22.63
CA PRO A 543 30.31 2.96 -21.39
C PRO A 543 30.65 2.22 -20.09
N LEU A 544 30.82 0.89 -20.13
CA LEU A 544 31.16 0.05 -18.98
C LEU A 544 32.58 -0.55 -19.07
N ALA A 545 33.40 -0.06 -20.01
CA ALA A 545 34.72 -0.61 -20.28
C ALA A 545 35.74 -0.38 -19.16
N SER A 546 35.62 0.70 -18.40
CA SER A 546 36.52 1.03 -17.28
C SER A 546 35.75 1.04 -15.98
N VAL A 547 35.81 -0.08 -15.24
CA VAL A 547 34.96 -0.29 -14.06
C VAL A 547 35.38 0.62 -12.90
N SER A 548 36.68 0.80 -12.70
CA SER A 548 37.24 1.69 -11.65
C SER A 548 36.93 3.17 -11.88
N GLY A 549 36.66 3.56 -13.14
CA GLY A 549 36.29 4.92 -13.53
C GLY A 549 34.79 5.17 -13.60
N LEU A 550 33.95 4.21 -13.24
CA LEU A 550 32.50 4.36 -13.35
C LEU A 550 31.96 5.36 -12.34
N SER A 551 31.02 6.19 -12.80
CA SER A 551 30.14 6.95 -11.90
C SER A 551 29.21 5.99 -11.14
N GLU A 552 28.53 6.49 -10.10
CA GLU A 552 27.48 5.71 -9.41
C GLU A 552 26.41 5.14 -10.38
N ASN A 553 26.07 5.89 -11.43
CA ASN A 553 25.13 5.42 -12.45
C ASN A 553 25.73 4.29 -13.32
N GLY A 554 27.03 4.36 -13.60
CA GLY A 554 27.76 3.31 -14.30
C GLY A 554 27.85 2.02 -13.47
N LEU A 555 28.11 2.13 -12.17
CA LEU A 555 28.10 0.98 -11.25
C LEU A 555 26.72 0.33 -11.18
N LYS A 556 25.64 1.12 -11.08
CA LYS A 556 24.26 0.62 -11.14
C LYS A 556 23.95 -0.06 -12.47
N MET A 557 24.43 0.50 -13.58
CA MET A 557 24.28 -0.12 -14.89
C MET A 557 24.97 -1.48 -14.95
N LEU A 558 26.19 -1.58 -14.44
CA LEU A 558 26.95 -2.83 -14.41
C LEU A 558 26.22 -3.90 -13.59
N ASP A 559 25.75 -3.54 -12.40
CA ASP A 559 24.93 -4.42 -11.55
C ASP A 559 23.67 -4.92 -12.29
N HIS A 560 22.97 -4.00 -12.95
CA HIS A 560 21.77 -4.32 -13.72
C HIS A 560 22.01 -5.27 -14.89
N VAL A 561 23.10 -5.12 -15.64
CA VAL A 561 23.34 -5.91 -16.87
C VAL A 561 24.11 -7.20 -16.62
N ALA A 562 24.66 -7.40 -15.42
CA ALA A 562 25.42 -8.60 -15.07
C ALA A 562 24.68 -9.91 -15.38
N PRO A 563 23.36 -10.06 -15.12
CA PRO A 563 22.63 -11.27 -15.50
C PRO A 563 22.53 -11.52 -17.00
N THR A 564 22.77 -10.51 -17.85
CA THR A 564 22.63 -10.62 -19.32
C THR A 564 23.89 -11.15 -20.00
N ALA A 565 25.08 -10.84 -19.46
CA ALA A 565 26.36 -11.30 -19.98
C ALA A 565 27.35 -11.56 -18.82
N PRO A 566 27.06 -12.57 -17.97
CA PRO A 566 27.81 -12.80 -16.72
C PRO A 566 29.29 -13.10 -16.96
N ASP A 567 29.61 -13.82 -18.04
CA ASP A 567 30.96 -14.11 -18.50
C ASP A 567 31.73 -12.83 -18.87
N ALA A 568 31.13 -11.95 -19.66
CA ALA A 568 31.75 -10.70 -20.09
C ALA A 568 31.97 -9.74 -18.91
N VAL A 569 31.04 -9.70 -17.95
CA VAL A 569 31.22 -8.93 -16.72
C VAL A 569 32.37 -9.49 -15.89
N LEU A 570 32.45 -10.81 -15.72
CA LEU A 570 33.56 -11.44 -15.01
C LEU A 570 34.92 -11.16 -15.69
N ASP A 571 34.98 -11.23 -17.02
CA ASP A 571 36.17 -10.87 -17.80
C ASP A 571 36.62 -9.44 -17.53
N ARG A 572 35.65 -8.51 -17.49
CA ARG A 572 35.92 -7.09 -17.26
C ARG A 572 36.38 -6.81 -15.83
N LEU A 573 35.77 -7.46 -14.84
CA LEU A 573 36.21 -7.36 -13.44
C LEU A 573 37.61 -7.95 -13.25
N ALA A 574 37.87 -9.11 -13.86
CA ALA A 574 39.18 -9.76 -13.81
C ALA A 574 40.26 -8.85 -14.41
N ALA A 575 40.03 -8.31 -15.61
CA ALA A 575 40.99 -7.42 -16.26
C ALA A 575 41.36 -6.19 -15.40
N GLU A 576 40.40 -5.65 -14.65
CA GLU A 576 40.63 -4.51 -13.75
C GLU A 576 41.45 -4.91 -12.52
N ILE A 577 41.02 -5.95 -11.80
CA ILE A 577 41.65 -6.44 -10.57
C ILE A 577 43.06 -6.96 -10.83
N GLU A 578 43.28 -7.57 -11.99
CA GLU A 578 44.56 -8.14 -12.38
C GLU A 578 45.58 -7.09 -12.84
N THR A 579 45.16 -5.84 -13.04
CA THR A 579 46.02 -4.74 -13.50
C THR A 579 47.18 -4.50 -12.53
N PRO A 580 48.44 -4.47 -13.00
CA PRO A 580 49.60 -4.23 -12.14
C PRO A 580 49.52 -2.88 -11.42
N GLY A 581 49.61 -2.91 -10.09
CA GLY A 581 49.52 -1.70 -9.26
C GLY A 581 48.10 -1.30 -8.86
N PHE A 582 47.10 -2.17 -9.06
CA PHE A 582 45.82 -2.06 -8.37
C PHE A 582 46.07 -2.10 -6.85
N VAL A 583 45.65 -1.07 -6.13
CA VAL A 583 45.81 -0.96 -4.67
C VAL A 583 44.47 -0.62 -4.05
N TRP A 584 44.09 -1.42 -3.05
CA TRP A 584 42.92 -1.18 -2.23
C TRP A 584 43.12 0.07 -1.35
N ASN A 585 42.10 0.94 -1.30
CA ASN A 585 42.07 2.04 -0.36
C ASN A 585 41.13 1.71 0.81
N GLU A 586 41.69 1.20 1.92
CA GLU A 586 40.91 0.80 3.10
C GLU A 586 40.14 1.95 3.78
N GLN A 587 40.54 3.20 3.52
CA GLN A 587 40.14 4.35 4.33
C GLN A 587 38.87 5.05 3.85
N ALA A 588 38.30 4.63 2.72
CA ALA A 588 37.07 5.18 2.18
C ALA A 588 36.07 4.06 1.84
N PHE A 589 34.80 4.29 2.15
CA PHE A 589 33.70 3.49 1.62
C PHE A 589 33.70 3.67 0.10
N ASP A 590 34.13 2.65 -0.64
CA ASP A 590 34.26 2.68 -2.09
C ASP A 590 33.09 1.94 -2.75
N PRO A 591 32.11 2.65 -3.37
CA PRO A 591 30.98 2.04 -4.05
C PRO A 591 31.37 1.05 -5.15
N PHE A 592 32.55 1.24 -5.75
CA PHE A 592 33.09 0.31 -6.74
C PHE A 592 33.40 -1.06 -6.12
N MET A 593 34.00 -1.07 -4.92
CA MET A 593 34.33 -2.30 -4.20
C MET A 593 33.07 -3.04 -3.73
N GLU A 594 32.09 -2.32 -3.19
CA GLU A 594 30.82 -2.94 -2.78
C GLU A 594 30.12 -3.62 -3.96
N THR A 595 30.04 -2.92 -5.10
CA THR A 595 29.44 -3.47 -6.33
C THR A 595 30.25 -4.67 -6.83
N THR A 596 31.58 -4.58 -6.87
CA THR A 596 32.46 -5.64 -7.35
C THR A 596 32.37 -6.90 -6.47
N LEU A 597 32.40 -6.74 -5.15
CA LEU A 597 32.26 -7.86 -4.21
C LEU A 597 30.88 -8.51 -4.31
N GLY A 598 29.82 -7.69 -4.40
CA GLY A 598 28.45 -8.18 -4.60
C GLY A 598 28.32 -8.99 -5.89
N LEU A 599 28.88 -8.49 -6.98
CA LEU A 599 28.87 -9.16 -8.29
C LEU A 599 29.68 -10.46 -8.28
N LEU A 600 30.92 -10.45 -7.77
CA LEU A 600 31.74 -11.66 -7.68
C LEU A 600 31.07 -12.74 -6.82
N THR A 601 30.43 -12.33 -5.71
CA THR A 601 29.67 -13.24 -4.85
C THR A 601 28.47 -13.82 -5.59
N SER A 602 27.76 -13.00 -6.36
CA SER A 602 26.58 -13.43 -7.13
C SER A 602 26.95 -14.34 -8.31
N LEU A 603 28.03 -14.03 -9.02
CA LEU A 603 28.54 -14.81 -10.15
C LEU A 603 29.13 -16.15 -9.70
N ALA A 604 29.67 -16.24 -8.48
CA ALA A 604 30.20 -17.48 -7.93
C ALA A 604 29.14 -18.59 -7.75
N TYR A 605 27.84 -18.27 -7.78
CA TYR A 605 26.80 -19.30 -7.76
C TYR A 605 26.76 -20.17 -9.03
N ASP A 606 27.32 -19.69 -10.14
CA ASP A 606 27.52 -20.50 -11.35
C ASP A 606 28.77 -21.40 -11.17
N PRO A 607 28.62 -22.74 -11.25
CA PRO A 607 29.73 -23.67 -11.15
C PRO A 607 30.90 -23.37 -12.10
N ASP A 608 30.62 -22.86 -13.30
CA ASP A 608 31.64 -22.58 -14.31
C ASP A 608 32.42 -21.29 -13.99
N ALA A 609 31.85 -20.39 -13.20
CA ALA A 609 32.48 -19.12 -12.80
C ALA A 609 33.09 -19.17 -11.38
N PHE A 610 32.72 -20.16 -10.55
CA PHE A 610 33.06 -20.23 -9.13
C PHE A 610 34.55 -20.06 -8.84
N ASP A 611 35.41 -20.91 -9.41
CA ASP A 611 36.85 -20.91 -9.11
C ASP A 611 37.49 -19.56 -9.45
N ARG A 612 37.09 -18.97 -10.58
CA ARG A 612 37.60 -17.68 -11.03
C ARG A 612 37.13 -16.54 -10.13
N CYS A 613 35.86 -16.53 -9.74
CA CYS A 613 35.33 -15.54 -8.79
C CYS A 613 36.06 -15.63 -7.44
N MET A 614 36.28 -16.84 -6.92
CA MET A 614 37.01 -17.07 -5.67
C MET A 614 38.46 -16.59 -5.74
N CYS A 615 39.17 -16.84 -6.85
CA CYS A 615 40.53 -16.32 -7.03
C CYS A 615 40.58 -14.79 -7.01
N LEU A 616 39.61 -14.12 -7.66
CA LEU A 616 39.53 -12.66 -7.64
C LEU A 616 39.17 -12.12 -6.25
N LEU A 617 38.25 -12.75 -5.53
CA LEU A 617 37.89 -12.39 -4.16
C LEU A 617 39.07 -12.53 -3.20
N LEU A 618 39.87 -13.59 -3.31
CA LEU A 618 41.09 -13.77 -2.51
C LEU A 618 42.11 -12.67 -2.80
N ARG A 619 42.30 -12.32 -4.09
CA ARG A 619 43.22 -11.25 -4.50
C ARG A 619 42.78 -9.85 -4.05
N LEU A 620 41.48 -9.63 -3.84
CA LEU A 620 40.95 -8.41 -3.25
C LEU A 620 41.12 -8.36 -1.72
N ALA A 621 41.32 -9.52 -1.08
CA ALA A 621 41.53 -9.63 0.36
C ALA A 621 43.01 -9.58 0.77
N ASP A 622 43.92 -9.96 -0.14
CA ASP A 622 45.39 -9.83 -0.03
C ASP A 622 45.86 -8.39 -0.31
#